data_AF-A0A8X8ZXI5-F1
#
_entry.id   AF-A0A8X8ZXI5-F1
#
_cell.length_a   1.000
_cell.length_b   1.000
_cell.length_c   1.000
_cell.angle_alpha   90.00
_cell.angle_beta   90.00
_cell.angle_gamma   90.00
#
_symmetry.space_group_name_H-M   'P 1'
#
loop_
_entity.id
_entity.type
_entity.pdbx_description
1 polymer ?
#
loop_
_entity_poly.entity_id
_entity_poly.type
_entity_poly.pdbx_seq_one_letter_code
_entity_poly.pdbx_strand_id
1 'polypeptide(L)'
;MVESGWRFGGNSKVIGAGAMTLRGMMDGVVKNLDENYGKSVIHLSQRDPSAFPSFRTSVFAEEAVSNALRSANFNGYSSTAGLPAARMYIHHLYLGFD
;
A
#
# COMPACT_ATOMS: atom_id res chain seq x y z
N MET A 1 0.80 34.55 33.19
CA MET A 1 1.65 33.63 32.41
C MET A 1 0.75 32.98 31.37
N VAL A 2 1.02 33.17 30.07
CA VAL A 2 0.26 32.48 29.01
C VAL A 2 0.96 31.15 28.75
N GLU A 3 0.24 30.06 28.99
CA GLU A 3 0.73 28.70 28.80
C GLU A 3 0.88 28.43 27.29
N SER A 4 2.10 28.07 26.88
CA SER A 4 2.43 27.83 25.47
C SER A 4 2.09 26.38 25.11
N GLY A 5 0.83 26.14 24.75
CA GLY A 5 0.36 24.82 24.31
C GLY A 5 0.74 24.51 22.84
N TRP A 6 1.01 23.24 22.55
CA TRP A 6 1.28 22.77 21.18
C TRP A 6 0.08 23.06 20.26
N ARG A 7 0.34 23.75 19.14
CA ARG A 7 -0.67 24.15 18.13
C ARG A 7 -0.68 23.28 16.88
N PHE A 8 -0.26 22.02 17.00
CA PHE A 8 -0.37 21.09 15.89
C PHE A 8 -1.84 20.74 15.64
N GLY A 9 -2.28 20.91 14.40
CA GLY A 9 -3.61 20.54 13.96
C GLY A 9 -3.57 20.14 12.50
N GLY A 10 -4.36 19.13 12.14
CA GLY A 10 -4.53 18.75 10.74
C GLY A 10 -5.19 19.87 9.94
N ASN A 11 -4.81 20.01 8.67
CA ASN A 11 -5.44 20.99 7.79
C ASN A 11 -6.91 20.60 7.56
N SER A 12 -7.84 21.45 7.99
CA SER A 12 -9.28 21.18 7.92
C SER A 12 -9.79 20.94 6.49
N LYS A 13 -9.19 21.58 5.48
CA LYS A 13 -9.52 21.32 4.07
C LYS A 13 -9.08 19.93 3.63
N VAL A 14 -7.91 19.48 4.09
CA VAL A 14 -7.40 18.13 3.81
C VAL A 14 -8.26 17.06 4.51
N ILE A 15 -8.65 17.31 5.77
CA ILE A 15 -9.56 16.43 6.51
C ILE A 15 -10.92 16.34 5.81
N GLY A 16 -11.51 17.48 5.44
CA GLY A 16 -12.79 17.52 4.73
C GLY A 16 -12.74 16.82 3.38
N ALA A 17 -11.66 17.01 2.61
CA ALA A 17 -11.46 16.31 1.35
C ALA A 17 -11.34 14.79 1.54
N GLY A 18 -10.70 14.33 2.61
CA GLY A 18 -10.55 12.91 2.93
C GLY A 18 -11.90 12.19 3.13
N ALA A 19 -12.88 12.87 3.71
CA ALA A 19 -14.21 12.31 3.96
C ALA A 19 -15.02 12.03 2.67
N MET A 20 -14.72 12.74 1.58
CA MET A 20 -15.39 12.56 0.27
C MET A 20 -14.70 11.54 -0.63
N THR A 21 -13.67 10.84 -0.16
CA THR A 21 -13.00 9.80 -0.93
C THR A 21 -13.76 8.48 -0.87
N LEU A 22 -13.48 7.56 -1.80
CA LEU A 22 -13.96 6.17 -1.74
C LEU A 22 -13.64 5.51 -0.39
N ARG A 23 -12.47 5.82 0.19
CA ARG A 23 -12.07 5.31 1.50
C ARG A 23 -12.92 5.90 2.62
N GLY A 24 -13.14 7.22 2.62
CA GLY A 24 -13.99 7.90 3.60
C GLY A 24 -15.44 7.39 3.60
N MET A 25 -16.02 7.16 2.41
CA MET A 25 -17.34 6.53 2.29
C MET A 25 -17.34 5.10 2.84
N MET A 26 -16.34 4.28 2.51
CA MET A 26 -16.21 2.92 3.03
C MET A 26 -16.11 2.89 4.56
N ASP A 27 -15.26 3.74 5.14
CA ASP A 27 -15.11 3.84 6.60
C ASP A 27 -16.43 4.28 7.26
N GLY A 28 -17.18 5.17 6.62
CA GLY A 28 -18.52 5.56 7.04
C GLY A 28 -19.51 4.39 7.05
N VAL A 29 -19.54 3.56 5.99
CA VAL A 29 -20.40 2.36 5.94
C VAL A 29 -20.01 1.38 7.05
N VAL A 30 -18.71 1.07 7.18
CA VAL A 30 -18.21 0.12 8.18
C VAL A 30 -18.54 0.57 9.60
N LYS A 31 -18.41 1.86 9.91
CA LYS A 31 -18.74 2.42 11.23
C LYS A 31 -20.21 2.27 11.61
N ASN A 32 -21.12 2.15 10.65
CA ASN A 32 -22.56 2.04 10.88
C ASN A 32 -23.06 0.58 10.78
N LEU A 33 -22.17 -0.41 10.67
CA LEU A 33 -22.56 -1.82 10.72
C LEU A 33 -22.97 -2.20 12.15
N ASP A 34 -24.06 -2.95 12.26
CA ASP A 34 -24.48 -3.53 13.54
C ASP A 34 -23.69 -4.81 13.83
N GLU A 35 -22.78 -4.74 14.80
CA GLU A 35 -21.97 -5.87 15.23
C GLU A 35 -22.82 -7.01 15.85
N ASN A 36 -24.03 -6.71 16.33
CA ASN A 36 -24.93 -7.70 16.92
C ASN A 36 -25.81 -8.43 15.90
N TYR A 37 -25.74 -8.06 14.62
CA TYR A 37 -26.56 -8.65 13.57
C TYR A 37 -26.19 -10.11 13.23
N GLY A 38 -25.05 -10.60 13.76
CA GLY A 38 -24.64 -12.01 13.69
C GLY A 38 -24.21 -12.50 12.30
N LYS A 39 -24.16 -11.61 11.29
CA LYS A 39 -23.65 -11.93 9.95
C LYS A 39 -22.23 -11.42 9.76
N SER A 40 -21.42 -12.22 9.07
CA SER A 40 -20.09 -11.79 8.65
C SER A 40 -20.18 -10.68 7.61
N VAL A 41 -19.34 -9.65 7.76
CA VAL A 41 -19.20 -8.56 6.79
C VAL A 41 -18.36 -9.04 5.60
N ILE A 42 -18.81 -8.76 4.37
CA ILE A 42 -18.04 -9.01 3.15
C ILE A 42 -17.55 -7.66 2.60
N HIS A 43 -16.24 -7.40 2.73
CA HIS A 43 -15.64 -6.13 2.30
C HIS A 43 -15.32 -6.12 0.80
N LEU A 44 -16.34 -5.94 -0.04
CA LEU A 44 -16.16 -5.87 -1.51
C LEU A 44 -15.38 -4.65 -1.99
N SER A 45 -15.27 -3.62 -1.16
CA SER A 45 -14.50 -2.41 -1.44
C SER A 45 -13.03 -2.52 -0.99
N GLN A 46 -12.60 -3.66 -0.45
CA GLN A 46 -11.21 -3.85 -0.04
C GLN A 46 -10.30 -3.84 -1.27
N ARG A 47 -9.40 -2.84 -1.32
CA ARG A 47 -8.50 -2.62 -2.49
C ARG A 47 -7.16 -3.32 -2.36
N ASP A 48 -6.79 -3.69 -1.14
CA ASP A 48 -5.56 -4.42 -0.88
C ASP A 48 -5.83 -5.93 -1.04
N PRO A 49 -5.30 -6.58 -2.09
CA PRO A 49 -5.51 -8.01 -2.31
C PRO A 49 -4.85 -8.87 -1.22
N SER A 50 -3.83 -8.37 -0.52
CA SER A 50 -3.12 -9.14 0.51
C SER A 50 -3.99 -9.50 1.72
N ALA A 51 -5.11 -8.79 1.90
CA ALA A 51 -6.12 -9.11 2.90
C ALA A 51 -6.81 -10.46 2.66
N PHE A 52 -6.74 -10.99 1.43
CA PHE A 52 -7.37 -12.25 1.06
C PHE A 52 -6.33 -13.37 0.98
N PRO A 53 -6.49 -14.48 1.73
CA PRO A 53 -5.53 -15.57 1.71
C PRO A 53 -5.29 -16.23 0.34
N SER A 54 -6.25 -16.11 -0.56
CA SER A 54 -6.17 -16.60 -1.94
C SER A 54 -5.24 -15.76 -2.83
N PHE A 55 -4.86 -14.55 -2.41
CA PHE A 55 -3.91 -13.70 -3.13
C PHE A 55 -2.58 -13.72 -2.38
N ARG A 56 -1.68 -14.60 -2.84
CA ARG A 56 -0.31 -14.73 -2.31
C ARG A 56 0.71 -14.28 -3.33
N THR A 57 1.79 -13.70 -2.83
CA THR A 57 3.00 -13.48 -3.62
C THR A 57 3.49 -14.82 -4.16
N SER A 58 3.98 -14.82 -5.40
CA SER A 58 4.56 -16.04 -6.00
C SER A 58 5.82 -16.46 -5.24
N VAL A 59 6.01 -17.76 -5.02
CA VAL A 59 7.21 -18.33 -4.38
C VAL A 59 8.49 -17.84 -5.07
N PHE A 60 8.49 -17.71 -6.40
CA PHE A 60 9.64 -17.18 -7.13
C PHE A 60 10.02 -15.75 -6.72
N ALA A 61 9.03 -14.91 -6.43
CA ALA A 61 9.29 -13.54 -5.98
C ALA A 61 9.80 -13.52 -4.53
N GLU A 62 9.27 -14.38 -3.66
CA GLU A 62 9.75 -14.53 -2.28
C GLU A 62 11.22 -15.00 -2.22
N GLU A 63 11.57 -15.97 -3.04
CA GLU A 63 12.95 -16.47 -3.18
C GLU A 63 13.88 -15.40 -3.76
N ALA A 64 13.44 -14.67 -4.79
CA ALA A 64 14.23 -13.60 -5.38
C ALA A 64 14.56 -12.49 -4.37
N VAL A 65 13.60 -12.08 -3.55
CA VAL A 65 13.82 -11.11 -2.45
C VAL A 65 14.79 -11.67 -1.42
N SER A 66 14.63 -12.93 -1.02
CA SER A 66 15.51 -13.59 -0.05
C SER A 66 16.96 -13.68 -0.56
N ASN A 67 17.14 -14.01 -1.84
CA ASN A 67 18.45 -14.10 -2.48
C ASN A 67 19.10 -12.72 -2.62
N ALA A 68 18.34 -11.69 -3.02
CA ALA A 68 18.84 -10.32 -3.08
C ALA A 68 19.32 -9.83 -1.71
N LEU A 69 18.54 -10.09 -0.65
CA LEU A 69 18.91 -9.74 0.73
C LEU A 69 20.18 -10.45 1.17
N ARG A 70 20.26 -11.78 0.98
CA ARG A 70 21.44 -12.59 1.36
C ARG A 70 22.70 -12.22 0.57
N SER A 71 22.54 -11.73 -0.66
CA SER A 71 23.67 -11.35 -1.50
C SER A 71 24.42 -10.11 -1.00
N ALA A 72 23.78 -9.27 -0.18
CA ALA A 72 24.26 -7.95 0.24
C ALA A 72 24.59 -6.96 -0.91
N ASN A 73 24.30 -7.32 -2.17
CA ASN A 73 24.64 -6.51 -3.35
C ASN A 73 23.70 -5.32 -3.58
N PHE A 74 22.54 -5.29 -2.91
CA PHE A 74 21.48 -4.31 -3.15
C PHE A 74 21.15 -3.45 -1.91
N ASN A 75 22.10 -3.32 -0.99
CA ASN A 75 21.90 -2.58 0.28
C ASN A 75 22.17 -1.07 0.16
N GLY A 76 22.73 -0.62 -0.96
CA GLY A 76 23.02 0.78 -1.24
C GLY A 76 21.87 1.52 -1.93
N TYR A 77 22.00 2.83 -2.04
CA TYR A 77 21.08 3.64 -2.85
C TYR A 77 21.18 3.26 -4.34
N SER A 78 20.02 3.07 -4.98
CA SER A 78 19.94 3.07 -6.44
C SER A 78 20.02 4.49 -6.99
N SER A 79 20.12 4.64 -8.31
CA SER A 79 19.84 5.93 -8.94
C SER A 79 18.37 6.33 -8.76
N THR A 80 18.03 7.60 -9.00
CA THR A 80 16.65 8.11 -8.94
C THR A 80 15.71 7.36 -9.89
N ALA A 81 16.24 6.81 -10.98
CA ALA A 81 15.49 6.00 -11.94
C ALA A 81 15.44 4.50 -11.56
N GLY A 82 15.99 4.10 -10.41
CA GLY A 82 16.10 2.71 -9.97
C GLY A 82 17.30 1.95 -10.56
N LEU A 83 17.33 0.64 -10.35
CA LEU A 83 18.41 -0.24 -10.79
C LEU A 83 18.41 -0.37 -12.34
N PRO A 84 19.52 -0.08 -13.04
CA PRO A 84 19.59 -0.21 -14.51
C PRO A 84 19.20 -1.59 -15.02
N ALA A 85 19.69 -2.66 -14.38
CA ALA A 85 19.36 -4.04 -14.73
C ALA A 85 17.86 -4.34 -14.62
N ALA A 86 17.19 -3.83 -13.58
CA ALA A 86 15.74 -4.01 -13.40
C ALA A 86 14.95 -3.30 -14.50
N ARG A 87 15.35 -2.07 -14.88
CA ARG A 87 14.69 -1.34 -15.98
C ARG A 87 14.86 -2.03 -17.33
N MET A 88 16.06 -2.53 -17.64
CA MET A 88 16.31 -3.28 -18.88
C MET A 88 15.46 -4.55 -18.93
N TYR A 89 15.36 -5.27 -17.82
CA TYR A 89 14.51 -6.45 -17.74
C TYR A 89 13.03 -6.13 -18.02
N ILE A 90 12.49 -5.05 -17.42
CA ILE A 90 11.13 -4.60 -17.68
C ILE A 90 10.95 -4.22 -19.16
N HIS A 91 11.90 -3.47 -19.74
CA HIS A 91 11.86 -3.13 -21.17
C HIS A 91 11.75 -4.39 -22.04
N HIS A 92 12.62 -5.37 -21.83
CA HIS A 92 12.59 -6.63 -22.57
C HIS A 92 11.28 -7.41 -22.36
N LEU A 93 10.72 -7.41 -21.15
CA LEU A 93 9.46 -8.09 -20.85
C LEU A 93 8.28 -7.53 -21.65
N TYR A 94 8.23 -6.20 -21.85
CA TYR A 94 7.11 -5.54 -22.51
C TYR A 94 7.30 -5.35 -24.02
N LEU A 95 8.53 -5.27 -24.52
CA LEU A 95 8.82 -4.90 -25.92
C LEU A 95 9.48 -6.02 -26.74
N GLY A 96 9.84 -7.15 -26.14
CA GLY A 96 10.44 -8.28 -26.85
C GLY A 96 11.92 -8.05 -27.20
N PHE A 97 12.53 -9.09 -27.79
CA PHE A 97 13.85 -9.00 -28.41
C PHE A 97 13.64 -8.68 -29.89
N ASP A 98 14.09 -7.52 -30.35
CA ASP A 98 14.34 -7.29 -31.78
C ASP A 98 15.58 -8.09 -32.22
#